data_AF-A0A5R9P0K1-F1
#
_entry.id   AF-A0A5R9P0K1-F1
#
_cell.length_a   1.000
_cell.length_b   1.000
_cell.length_c   1.000
_cell.angle_alpha   90.00
_cell.angle_beta   90.00
_cell.angle_gamma   90.00
#
_symmetry.space_group_name_H-M   'P 1'
#
loop_
_entity.id
_entity.type
_entity.pdbx_description
1 polymer ?
#
loop_
_entity_poly.entity_id
_entity_poly.type
_entity_poly.pdbx_seq_one_letter_code
_entity_poly.pdbx_strand_id
1 'polypeptide(L)'
;MAHLTPDLVDAAHKKCTRDNLTVQELLAESINAAIADYGRTPFLKVGRERLVIRKKSPAKVQKLEKSVRDGKKRIGAWFERVDVEQVKDHCREFGIRIEALIEKGLRIVLAEELANVKAAKPEQPKKKGNWDWENSQADAPPPIAKAPRRAKTVRAA
;
A
#
# COMPACT_ATOMS: atom_id res chain seq x y z
N MET A 1 2.12 -3.96 14.64
CA MET A 1 1.23 -4.32 13.51
C MET A 1 -0.19 -4.05 13.92
N ALA A 2 -1.02 -3.58 13.00
CA ALA A 2 -2.45 -3.33 13.22
C ALA A 2 -3.29 -4.09 12.18
N HIS A 3 -4.43 -4.62 12.63
CA HIS A 3 -5.41 -5.32 11.81
C HIS A 3 -6.61 -4.43 11.49
N LEU A 4 -6.67 -3.89 10.27
CA LEU A 4 -7.64 -2.87 9.86
C LEU A 4 -8.53 -3.35 8.71
N THR A 5 -9.57 -2.57 8.39
CA THR A 5 -10.41 -2.87 7.22
C THR A 5 -9.61 -2.75 5.91
N PRO A 6 -9.88 -3.58 4.89
CA PRO A 6 -9.18 -3.57 3.62
C PRO A 6 -9.20 -2.20 2.94
N ASP A 7 -10.36 -1.52 2.98
CA ASP A 7 -10.54 -0.20 2.37
C ASP A 7 -9.61 0.85 2.98
N LEU A 8 -9.43 0.83 4.30
CA LEU A 8 -8.51 1.72 5.01
C LEU A 8 -7.05 1.44 4.61
N VAL A 9 -6.67 0.16 4.52
CA VAL A 9 -5.30 -0.22 4.16
C VAL A 9 -5.00 0.12 2.69
N ASP A 10 -5.97 -0.06 1.80
CA ASP A 10 -5.81 0.29 0.38
C ASP A 10 -5.76 1.81 0.19
N ALA A 11 -6.57 2.57 0.92
CA ALA A 11 -6.48 4.03 0.95
C ALA A 11 -5.11 4.51 1.47
N ALA A 12 -4.60 3.90 2.54
CA ALA A 12 -3.27 4.19 3.08
C ALA A 12 -2.16 3.97 2.03
N HIS A 13 -2.18 2.83 1.32
CA HIS A 13 -1.21 2.55 0.26
C HIS A 13 -1.33 3.50 -0.94
N LYS A 14 -2.56 3.90 -1.32
CA LYS A 14 -2.79 4.91 -2.35
C LYS A 14 -2.18 6.25 -1.95
N LYS A 15 -2.40 6.70 -0.70
CA LYS A 15 -1.82 7.94 -0.18
C LYS A 15 -0.29 7.89 -0.16
N CYS A 16 0.31 6.81 0.35
CA CYS A 16 1.76 6.61 0.30
C CYS A 16 2.32 6.73 -1.11
N THR A 17 1.62 6.18 -2.11
CA THR A 17 2.05 6.23 -3.51
C THR A 17 1.91 7.62 -4.11
N ARG A 18 0.82 8.32 -3.81
CA ARG A 18 0.55 9.68 -4.30
C ARG A 18 1.54 10.69 -3.72
N ASP A 19 1.76 10.62 -2.41
CA ASP A 19 2.51 11.63 -1.66
C ASP A 19 4.00 11.24 -1.52
N ASN A 20 4.41 10.10 -2.09
CA ASN A 20 5.74 9.51 -1.97
C ASN A 20 6.19 9.34 -0.51
N LEU A 21 5.26 8.93 0.35
CA LEU A 21 5.50 8.67 1.77
C LEU A 21 5.75 7.18 2.01
N THR A 22 6.58 6.88 3.00
CA THR A 22 6.70 5.51 3.50
C THR A 22 5.50 5.15 4.37
N VAL A 23 5.21 3.85 4.50
CA VAL A 23 4.16 3.36 5.40
C VAL A 23 4.48 3.73 6.86
N GLN A 24 5.76 3.85 7.20
CA GLN A 24 6.22 4.27 8.53
C GLN A 24 5.92 5.73 8.80
N GLU A 25 6.20 6.62 7.84
CA GLU A 25 5.87 8.04 7.93
C GLU A 25 4.35 8.26 8.07
N LEU A 26 3.55 7.57 7.25
CA LEU A 26 2.10 7.66 7.32
C LEU A 26 1.57 7.16 8.68
N LEU A 27 2.13 6.07 9.21
CA LEU A 27 1.74 5.56 10.52
C LEU A 27 2.15 6.53 11.64
N ALA A 28 3.33 7.14 11.58
CA ALA A 28 3.75 8.16 12.53
C ALA A 28 2.81 9.37 12.50
N GLU A 29 2.46 9.85 11.30
CA GLU A 29 1.52 10.96 11.10
C GLU A 29 0.14 10.62 11.68
N SER A 30 -0.37 9.40 11.43
CA SER A 30 -1.65 8.96 11.97
C SER A 30 -1.67 8.91 13.50
N ILE A 31 -0.62 8.37 14.12
CA ILE A 31 -0.52 8.30 15.58
C ILE A 31 -0.47 9.72 16.17
N ASN A 32 0.34 10.60 15.58
CA ASN A 32 0.42 12.00 15.98
C ASN A 32 -0.92 12.73 15.84
N ALA A 33 -1.66 12.51 14.75
CA ALA A 33 -2.99 13.09 14.56
C ALA A 33 -3.98 12.58 15.63
N ALA A 34 -3.93 11.29 15.97
CA ALA A 34 -4.76 10.73 17.03
C ALA A 34 -4.42 11.31 18.41
N ILE A 35 -3.12 11.47 18.74
CA ILE A 35 -2.64 12.04 20.00
C ILE A 35 -3.05 13.51 20.13
N ALA A 36 -2.95 14.27 19.03
CA ALA A 36 -3.37 15.66 18.98
C ALA A 36 -4.87 15.82 19.26
N ASP A 37 -5.70 14.89 18.77
CA ASP A 37 -7.14 14.84 19.05
C ASP A 37 -7.45 14.55 20.54
N TYR A 38 -6.55 13.88 21.26
CA TYR A 38 -6.61 13.73 22.73
C TYR A 38 -6.01 14.92 23.49
N GLY A 39 -5.61 15.99 22.80
CA GLY A 39 -5.09 17.22 23.40
C GLY A 39 -3.63 17.13 23.85
N ARG A 40 -2.86 16.14 23.40
CA ARG A 40 -1.43 16.03 23.70
C ARG A 40 -0.55 16.48 22.54
N THR A 41 0.68 16.89 22.86
CA THR A 41 1.67 17.25 21.84
C THR A 41 2.13 16.00 21.09
N PRO A 42 2.19 16.04 19.75
CA PRO A 42 2.78 14.97 18.94
C PRO A 42 4.22 14.72 19.36
N PHE A 43 4.58 13.44 19.56
CA PHE A 43 5.93 13.06 20.01
C PHE A 43 6.70 12.21 19.00
N LEU A 44 6.02 11.60 18.01
CA LEU A 44 6.72 10.84 16.98
C LEU A 44 7.35 11.77 15.95
N LYS A 45 8.64 11.54 15.65
CA LYS A 45 9.34 12.27 14.60
C LYS A 45 8.89 11.76 13.23
N VAL A 46 8.38 12.67 12.40
CA VAL A 46 8.10 12.39 10.99
C VAL A 46 9.29 12.87 10.17
N GLY A 47 10.30 12.01 10.02
CA GLY A 47 11.41 12.25 9.10
C GLY A 47 10.99 11.89 7.68
N ARG A 48 11.21 12.76 6.69
CA ARG A 48 11.05 12.43 5.26
C ARG A 48 12.30 11.71 4.77
N GLU A 49 12.52 10.50 5.26
CA GLU A 49 13.67 9.71 4.81
C GLU A 49 13.34 9.13 3.43
N ARG A 50 13.80 9.83 2.39
CA ARG A 50 13.76 9.32 1.00
C ARG A 50 14.67 8.11 0.87
N LEU A 51 14.19 6.95 1.29
CA LEU A 51 14.77 5.68 0.88
C LEU A 51 14.39 5.44 -0.58
N VAL A 52 15.41 5.26 -1.44
CA VAL A 52 15.21 4.79 -2.82
C VAL A 52 14.70 3.35 -2.76
N ILE A 53 13.38 3.20 -2.63
CA ILE A 53 12.73 1.89 -2.60
C ILE A 53 12.81 1.33 -4.02
N ARG A 54 13.67 0.34 -4.24
CA ARG A 54 13.56 -0.53 -5.42
C ARG A 54 12.20 -1.22 -5.35
N LYS A 55 11.26 -0.85 -6.23
CA LYS A 55 9.95 -1.50 -6.34
C LYS A 55 10.19 -2.99 -6.61
N LYS A 56 10.12 -3.82 -5.56
CA LYS A 56 9.87 -5.25 -5.74
C LYS A 56 8.44 -5.34 -6.26
N SER A 57 8.25 -6.06 -7.37
CA SER A 57 6.96 -6.32 -7.97
C SER A 57 5.97 -6.71 -6.87
N PRO A 58 4.74 -6.17 -6.86
CA PRO A 58 3.74 -6.57 -5.88
C PRO A 58 3.64 -8.08 -5.91
N ALA A 59 3.81 -8.72 -4.74
CA ALA A 59 3.71 -10.16 -4.62
C ALA A 59 2.37 -10.58 -5.24
N LYS A 60 2.42 -11.49 -6.22
CA LYS A 60 1.25 -12.00 -6.93
C LYS A 60 0.22 -12.42 -5.90
N VAL A 61 -0.94 -11.74 -5.91
CA VAL A 61 -2.05 -12.08 -5.02
C VAL A 61 -2.41 -13.54 -5.28
N GLN A 62 -2.11 -14.42 -4.32
CA GLN A 62 -2.53 -15.82 -4.41
C GLN A 62 -4.05 -15.81 -4.36
N LYS A 63 -4.69 -16.21 -5.47
CA LYS A 63 -6.11 -16.56 -5.50
C LYS A 63 -6.27 -17.87 -4.74
N LEU A 64 -6.25 -17.80 -3.41
CA LEU A 64 -6.68 -18.91 -2.58
C LEU A 64 -8.21 -18.90 -2.58
N GLU A 65 -8.80 -19.90 -3.24
CA GLU A 65 -10.25 -20.17 -3.29
C GLU A 65 -10.84 -20.58 -1.92
N LYS A 66 -10.07 -20.52 -0.85
CA LYS A 66 -10.54 -20.73 0.52
C LYS A 66 -10.28 -19.47 1.34
N SER A 67 -11.36 -18.71 1.51
CA SER A 67 -11.49 -17.51 2.35
C SER A 67 -11.05 -17.79 3.78
N VAL A 68 -9.84 -17.38 4.19
CA VAL A 68 -9.46 -17.46 5.61
C VAL A 68 -8.58 -16.29 6.04
N ARG A 69 -9.24 -15.22 6.53
CA ARG A 69 -9.00 -14.53 7.82
C ARG A 69 -9.77 -13.20 7.83
N ASP A 70 -10.99 -13.23 8.37
CA ASP A 70 -11.77 -12.10 8.90
C ASP A 70 -11.64 -10.76 8.19
N GLY A 71 -11.88 -10.66 6.88
CA GLY A 71 -12.13 -9.37 6.19
C GLY A 71 -11.24 -8.19 6.60
N LYS A 72 -10.00 -8.42 7.04
CA LYS A 72 -9.10 -7.44 7.68
C LYS A 72 -7.71 -7.62 7.10
N LYS A 73 -7.11 -6.51 6.69
CA LYS A 73 -5.78 -6.45 6.11
C LYS A 73 -4.80 -5.90 7.14
N ARG A 74 -3.56 -6.39 7.11
CA ARG A 74 -2.52 -5.98 8.06
C ARG A 74 -1.71 -4.84 7.49
N ILE A 75 -1.42 -3.85 8.34
CA ILE A 75 -0.44 -2.81 8.07
C ILE A 75 0.52 -2.70 9.26
N GLY A 76 1.78 -2.41 8.99
CA GLY A 76 2.80 -2.33 10.03
C GLY A 76 3.99 -1.50 9.59
N ALA A 77 4.54 -0.79 10.55
CA ALA A 77 5.82 -0.10 10.44
C ALA A 77 6.70 -0.48 11.63
N TRP A 78 7.98 -0.19 11.48
CA TRP A 78 8.97 -0.34 12.52
C TRP A 78 9.20 1.03 13.17
N PHE A 79 9.37 1.02 14.50
CA PHE A 79 9.62 2.22 15.30
C PHE A 79 10.69 1.90 16.33
N GLU A 80 11.40 2.92 16.78
CA GLU A 80 12.35 2.78 17.87
C GLU A 80 11.63 2.35 19.16
N ARG A 81 12.37 1.66 20.03
CA ARG A 81 11.80 1.12 21.26
C ARG A 81 11.23 2.22 22.17
N VAL A 82 11.90 3.36 22.25
CA VAL A 82 11.49 4.51 23.09
C VAL A 82 10.15 5.06 22.62
N ASP A 83 9.99 5.26 21.31
CA ASP A 83 8.74 5.72 20.70
C ASP A 83 7.58 4.74 20.96
N VAL A 84 7.85 3.43 20.84
CA VAL A 84 6.84 2.39 21.11
C VAL A 84 6.42 2.37 22.58
N GLU A 85 7.35 2.61 23.51
CA GLU A 85 7.06 2.72 24.94
C GLU A 85 6.19 3.95 25.23
N GLN A 86 6.50 5.12 24.64
CA GLN A 86 5.66 6.33 24.78
C GLN A 86 4.24 6.13 24.25
N VAL A 87 4.07 5.48 23.10
CA VAL A 87 2.74 5.15 22.55
C VAL A 87 1.98 4.20 23.49
N LYS A 88 2.68 3.22 24.08
CA LYS A 88 2.06 2.28 25.04
C LYS A 88 1.60 2.99 26.31
N ASP A 89 2.40 3.90 26.84
CA ASP A 89 2.04 4.64 28.05
C ASP A 89 0.86 5.56 27.79
N HIS A 90 0.82 6.26 26.65
CA HIS A 90 -0.37 7.00 26.22
C HIS A 90 -1.61 6.11 26.11
N CYS A 91 -1.49 4.94 25.48
CA CYS A 91 -2.60 4.00 25.36
C CYS A 91 -3.11 3.50 26.73
N ARG A 92 -2.20 3.31 27.70
CA ARG A 92 -2.55 2.90 29.07
C ARG A 92 -3.28 4.00 29.83
N GLU A 93 -2.82 5.24 29.72
CA GLU A 93 -3.44 6.40 30.37
C GLU A 93 -4.90 6.60 29.94
N PHE A 94 -5.19 6.45 28.65
CA PHE A 94 -6.54 6.65 28.09
C PHE A 94 -7.36 5.35 27.98
N GLY A 95 -6.79 4.20 28.35
CA GLY A 95 -7.48 2.89 28.31
C GLY A 95 -7.79 2.39 26.89
N ILE A 96 -7.00 2.77 25.88
CA ILE A 96 -7.26 2.47 24.47
C ILE A 96 -6.27 1.43 23.94
N ARG A 97 -6.72 0.57 23.02
CA ARG A 97 -5.82 -0.34 22.30
C ARG A 97 -5.02 0.42 21.24
N ILE A 98 -3.74 0.10 21.09
CA ILE A 98 -2.86 0.70 20.08
C ILE A 98 -3.48 0.59 18.67
N GLU A 99 -4.12 -0.54 18.35
CA GLU A 99 -4.80 -0.73 17.06
C GLU A 99 -5.93 0.29 16.84
N ALA A 100 -6.72 0.58 17.87
CA ALA A 100 -7.80 1.56 17.82
C ALA A 100 -7.27 3.00 17.71
N LEU A 101 -6.13 3.29 18.35
CA LEU A 101 -5.44 4.57 18.20
C LEU A 101 -4.98 4.78 16.75
N ILE A 102 -4.35 3.78 16.16
CA ILE A 102 -3.89 3.79 14.76
C ILE A 102 -5.09 3.92 13.81
N GLU A 103 -6.16 3.18 14.04
CA GLU A 103 -7.37 3.26 13.23
C GLU A 103 -8.00 4.67 13.26
N LYS A 104 -8.13 5.24 14.46
CA LYS A 104 -8.63 6.62 14.64
C LYS A 104 -7.74 7.62 13.90
N GLY A 105 -6.43 7.53 14.08
CA GLY A 105 -5.46 8.38 13.40
C GLY A 105 -5.52 8.27 11.88
N LEU A 106 -5.61 7.06 11.34
CA LEU A 106 -5.69 6.83 9.90
C LEU A 106 -6.99 7.39 9.32
N ARG A 107 -8.12 7.32 10.04
CA ARG A 107 -9.37 7.93 9.59
C ARG A 107 -9.29 9.46 9.53
N ILE A 108 -8.54 10.09 10.43
CA ILE A 108 -8.30 11.54 10.42
C ILE A 108 -7.42 11.90 9.21
N VAL A 109 -6.30 11.20 9.03
CA VAL A 109 -5.32 11.48 7.97
C VAL A 109 -5.84 11.12 6.57
N LEU A 110 -6.73 10.13 6.48
CA LEU A 110 -7.32 9.64 5.22
C LEU A 110 -8.75 10.14 4.98
N ALA A 111 -9.20 11.18 5.68
CA ALA A 111 -10.59 11.65 5.59
C ALA A 111 -11.00 12.01 4.15
N GLU A 112 -10.11 12.69 3.41
CA GLU A 112 -10.33 13.07 2.02
C GLU A 112 -10.36 11.85 1.08
N GLU A 113 -9.44 10.89 1.25
CA GLU A 113 -9.41 9.66 0.45
C GLU A 113 -10.64 8.79 0.69
N LEU A 114 -11.09 8.68 1.94
CA LEU A 114 -12.27 7.91 2.30
C LEU A 114 -13.56 8.57 1.79
N ALA A 115 -13.62 9.90 1.77
CA ALA A 115 -14.73 10.63 1.15
C ALA A 115 -14.81 10.34 -0.35
N ASN A 116 -13.67 10.31 -1.04
CA ASN A 116 -13.60 10.00 -2.46
C ASN A 116 -13.96 8.54 -2.77
N VAL A 117 -13.62 7.59 -1.89
CA VAL A 117 -14.02 6.18 -2.03
C VAL A 117 -15.54 6.00 -1.88
N LYS A 118 -16.19 6.74 -0.97
CA LYS A 118 -17.65 6.70 -0.83
C LYS A 118 -18.39 7.37 -1.99
N ALA A 119 -17.78 8.39 -2.60
CA ALA A 119 -18.32 9.08 -3.76
C ALA A 119 -18.17 8.28 -5.07
N ALA A 120 -17.17 7.39 -5.14
CA ALA A 120 -17.04 6.44 -6.23
C ALA A 120 -18.18 5.40 -6.14
N LYS A 121 -19.27 5.66 -6.88
CA LYS A 121 -20.32 4.66 -7.16
C LYS A 121 -19.68 3.31 -7.47
N PRO A 122 -20.29 2.18 -7.06
CA PRO A 122 -19.82 0.86 -7.44
C PRO A 122 -19.69 0.84 -8.95
N GLU A 123 -18.46 0.69 -9.44
CA GLU A 123 -18.16 0.51 -10.85
C GLU A 123 -19.09 -0.61 -11.33
N GLN A 124 -20.04 -0.28 -12.21
CA GLN A 124 -20.84 -1.31 -12.83
C GLN A 124 -19.86 -2.29 -13.46
N PRO A 125 -20.03 -3.62 -13.28
CA PRO A 125 -19.13 -4.58 -13.88
C PRO A 125 -19.11 -4.26 -15.37
N LYS A 126 -17.96 -3.80 -15.87
CA LYS A 126 -17.79 -3.53 -17.30
C LYS A 126 -18.28 -4.79 -17.99
N LYS A 127 -19.40 -4.67 -18.73
CA LYS A 127 -19.94 -5.75 -19.57
C LYS A 127 -18.72 -6.33 -20.28
N LYS A 128 -18.40 -7.59 -20.01
CA LYS A 128 -17.34 -8.30 -20.73
C LYS A 128 -17.63 -8.04 -22.20
N GLY A 129 -16.77 -7.27 -22.87
CA GLY A 129 -16.86 -7.13 -24.31
C GLY A 129 -16.88 -8.55 -24.86
N ASN A 130 -17.91 -8.88 -25.63
CA ASN A 130 -18.03 -10.18 -26.27
C ASN A 130 -16.86 -10.29 -27.24
N TRP A 131 -15.77 -10.88 -26.78
CA TRP A 131 -14.56 -11.05 -27.57
C TRP A 131 -14.77 -12.28 -28.46
N ASP A 132 -15.19 -12.06 -29.69
CA ASP A 132 -15.34 -13.10 -30.72
C ASP A 132 -13.96 -13.55 -31.21
N TRP A 133 -13.48 -14.65 -30.63
CA TRP A 133 -12.26 -15.34 -31.06
C TRP A 133 -12.38 -15.93 -32.48
N GLU A 134 -13.60 -16.11 -32.99
CA GLU A 134 -13.85 -16.62 -34.35
C GLU A 134 -13.49 -15.61 -35.45
N ASN A 135 -13.55 -14.30 -35.17
CA ASN A 135 -13.23 -13.24 -36.13
C ASN A 135 -11.84 -12.62 -35.96
N SER A 136 -11.05 -13.06 -34.98
CA SER A 136 -9.66 -12.63 -34.85
C SER A 136 -8.77 -13.43 -35.80
N GLN A 137 -8.83 -13.13 -37.09
CA GLN A 137 -7.74 -13.53 -38.00
C GLN A 137 -6.48 -12.79 -37.56
N ALA A 138 -5.56 -13.51 -36.93
CA ALA A 138 -4.25 -12.98 -36.61
C ALA A 138 -3.51 -12.76 -37.94
N ASP A 139 -3.32 -11.49 -38.33
CA ASP A 139 -2.35 -11.15 -39.36
C ASP A 139 -1.02 -11.80 -38.99
N ALA A 140 -0.56 -12.73 -39.81
CA ALA A 140 0.69 -13.44 -39.57
C ALA A 140 1.82 -12.40 -39.46
N PRO A 141 2.64 -12.41 -38.39
CA PRO A 141 3.73 -11.46 -38.29
C PRO A 141 4.70 -11.67 -39.48
N PRO A 142 5.21 -10.59 -40.09
CA PRO A 142 6.12 -10.71 -41.22
C PRO A 142 7.37 -11.52 -40.82
N PRO A 143 7.91 -12.34 -41.73
CA PRO A 143 9.05 -13.20 -41.43
C PRO A 143 10.26 -12.33 -41.04
N ILE A 144 10.68 -12.47 -39.77
CA ILE A 144 11.86 -11.80 -39.24
C ILE A 144 13.10 -12.45 -39.89
N ALA A 145 13.74 -11.74 -40.81
CA ALA A 145 15.02 -12.16 -41.39
C ALA A 145 16.06 -12.27 -40.25
N LYS A 146 16.56 -13.49 -39.99
CA LYS A 146 17.58 -13.73 -38.97
C LYS A 146 18.88 -13.05 -39.40
N ALA A 147 19.26 -11.97 -38.72
CA ALA A 147 20.57 -11.35 -38.93
C ALA A 147 21.69 -12.34 -38.57
N PRO A 148 22.75 -12.47 -39.39
CA PRO A 148 23.87 -13.36 -39.09
C PRO A 148 24.59 -12.89 -37.83
N ARG A 149 24.75 -13.80 -36.86
CA ARG A 149 25.51 -13.54 -35.63
C ARG A 149 26.97 -13.22 -36.00
N ARG A 150 27.43 -12.01 -35.68
CA ARG A 150 28.86 -11.67 -35.78
C ARG A 150 29.65 -12.55 -34.81
N ALA A 151 30.57 -13.35 -35.35
CA ALA A 151 31.51 -14.13 -34.56
C ALA A 151 32.40 -13.18 -33.74
N LYS A 152 32.48 -13.42 -32.42
CA LYS A 152 33.47 -12.75 -31.56
C LYS A 152 34.85 -13.26 -31.94
N THR A 153 35.67 -12.41 -32.54
CA THR A 153 37.12 -12.64 -32.62
C THR A 153 37.70 -12.59 -31.22
N VAL A 154 38.07 -13.75 -30.69
CA VAL A 154 38.92 -13.87 -29.50
C VAL A 154 40.34 -13.48 -29.94
N ARG A 155 40.83 -12.33 -29.48
CA ARG A 155 42.26 -12.02 -29.56
C ARG A 155 42.97 -12.86 -28.51
N ALA A 156 43.83 -13.77 -28.95
CA ALA A 156 44.76 -14.48 -28.08
C ALA A 156 46.00 -13.60 -27.83
N ALA A 157 46.41 -13.62 -26.56
CA ALA A 157 47.69 -13.21 -25.93
C ALA A 157 48.48 -12.05 -26.55
#